data_AF-A0A3M9LR10-F1
#
_entry.id   AF-A0A3M9LR10-F1
#
_cell.length_a   1.000
_cell.length_b   1.000
_cell.length_c   1.000
_cell.angle_alpha   90.00
_cell.angle_beta   90.00
_cell.angle_gamma   90.00
#
_symmetry.space_group_name_H-M   'P 1'
#
loop_
_entity.id
_entity.type
_entity.pdbx_description
1 polymer ?
#
loop_
_entity_poly.entity_id
_entity_poly.type
_entity_poly.pdbx_seq_one_letter_code
_entity_poly.pdbx_strand_id
1 'polypeptide(L)' 'MSDAIVSCKKDQVLAAVEKARGELEAPDIIENGLAAGMNEVGTLFERGKLFLPHVMMAAEAMQAGVDELKDDMPESS' A
#
# COMPACT_ATOMS: atom_id res chain seq x y z
N MET A 1 -6.83 3.50 2.54
CA MET A 1 -5.63 2.97 1.84
C MET A 1 -5.94 1.70 1.08
N SER A 2 -6.64 0.74 1.70
CA SER A 2 -6.97 -0.54 1.08
C SER A 2 -7.64 -0.42 -0.30
N ASP A 3 -8.63 0.47 -0.42
CA ASP A 3 -9.36 0.74 -1.67
C ASP A 3 -8.48 1.32 -2.80
N ALA A 4 -7.45 2.11 -2.44
CA ALA A 4 -6.50 2.71 -3.38
C ALA A 4 -5.50 1.68 -3.94
N ILE A 5 -5.06 0.74 -3.09
CA ILE A 5 -4.23 -0.40 -3.46
C ILE A 5 -5.01 -1.33 -4.40
N VAL A 6 -6.26 -1.62 -4.07
CA VAL A 6 -7.16 -2.45 -4.90
C VAL A 6 -7.46 -1.78 -6.24
N SER A 7 -7.57 -0.45 -6.26
CA SER A 7 -7.74 0.33 -7.49
C SER A 7 -6.46 0.44 -8.34
N CYS A 8 -5.32 -0.10 -7.91
CA CYS A 8 -4.03 -0.06 -8.61
C CYS A 8 -3.56 1.37 -8.94
N LYS A 9 -3.99 2.38 -8.17
CA LYS A 9 -3.71 3.79 -8.45
C LYS A 9 -2.66 4.33 -7.49
N LYS A 10 -1.42 4.40 -7.98
CA LYS A 10 -0.26 4.91 -7.24
C LYS A 10 -0.51 6.28 -6.60
N ASP A 11 -1.11 7.22 -7.32
CA ASP A 11 -1.43 8.56 -6.79
C ASP A 11 -2.36 8.51 -5.56
N GLN A 12 -3.32 7.59 -5.55
CA GLN A 12 -4.24 7.45 -4.41
C GLN A 12 -3.57 6.77 -3.22
N VAL A 13 -2.61 5.87 -3.47
CA VAL A 13 -1.81 5.25 -2.41
C VAL A 13 -0.93 6.30 -1.76
N LEU A 14 -0.20 7.10 -2.54
CA LEU A 14 0.65 8.18 -2.03
C LEU A 14 -0.15 9.23 -1.25
N ALA A 15 -1.28 9.69 -1.79
CA ALA A 15 -2.14 10.65 -1.08
C ALA A 15 -2.68 10.10 0.24
N ALA A 16 -2.96 8.79 0.31
CA ALA A 16 -3.42 8.16 1.53
C ALA A 16 -2.29 7.98 2.56
N VAL A 17 -1.09 7.62 2.09
CA VAL A 17 0.15 7.53 2.90
C VAL A 17 0.50 8.90 3.48
N GLU A 18 0.53 9.95 2.67
CA GLU A 18 0.81 11.33 3.10
C GLU A 18 -0.20 11.79 4.17
N LYS A 19 -1.48 11.48 3.98
CA LYS A 19 -2.51 11.83 4.95
C LYS A 19 -2.30 11.12 6.30
N ALA A 20 -1.91 9.84 6.28
CA ALA A 20 -1.69 9.10 7.52
C ALA A 20 -0.36 9.41 8.19
N ARG A 21 0.65 9.89 7.45
CA ARG A 21 1.92 10.37 8.02
C ARG A 21 1.71 11.46 9.09
N GLY A 22 0.61 12.22 9.01
CA GLY A 22 0.24 13.21 10.02
C GLY A 22 -0.45 12.65 11.28
N GLU A 23 -0.88 11.39 11.27
CA GLU A 23 -1.74 10.79 12.31
C GLU A 23 -1.19 9.46 12.89
N LEU A 24 -0.39 8.72 12.12
CA LEU A 24 0.11 7.37 12.43
C LEU A 24 1.62 7.27 12.17
N GLU A 25 2.27 6.35 12.86
CA GLU A 25 3.69 6.05 12.62
C GLU A 25 3.87 5.25 11.33
N ALA A 26 4.99 5.49 10.62
CA ALA A 26 5.35 4.80 9.38
C ALA A 26 5.12 3.26 9.40
N PRO A 27 5.58 2.49 10.41
CA PRO A 27 5.31 1.05 10.46
C PRO A 27 3.82 0.70 10.51
N ASP A 28 3.03 1.49 11.23
CA ASP A 28 1.59 1.27 11.38
C ASP A 28 0.85 1.53 10.05
N ILE A 29 1.26 2.54 9.29
CA ILE A 29 0.73 2.84 7.95
C ILE A 29 1.01 1.69 6.97
N ILE A 30 2.19 1.07 7.07
CA ILE A 30 2.57 -0.05 6.20
C ILE A 30 1.77 -1.30 6.56
N GLU A 31 1.73 -1.70 7.84
CA GLU A 31 1.02 -2.92 8.26
C GLU A 31 -0.50 -2.77 8.17
N ASN A 32 -1.07 -1.71 8.75
CA ASN A 32 -2.52 -1.54 8.83
C ASN A 32 -3.12 -0.88 7.58
N GLY A 33 -2.31 -0.19 6.77
CA GLY A 33 -2.75 0.49 5.56
C GLY A 33 -2.43 -0.27 4.28
N LEU A 34 -1.14 -0.39 3.97
CA LEU A 34 -0.66 -0.96 2.71
C LEU A 34 -0.84 -2.48 2.66
N ALA A 35 -0.43 -3.21 3.71
CA ALA A 35 -0.55 -4.66 3.76
C ALA A 35 -2.01 -5.11 3.84
N ALA A 36 -2.88 -4.34 4.51
CA ALA A 36 -4.33 -4.56 4.48
C ALA A 36 -4.89 -4.48 3.05
N GLY A 37 -4.45 -3.50 2.25
CA GLY A 37 -4.81 -3.41 0.83
C GLY A 37 -4.30 -4.58 0.00
N MET A 38 -3.09 -5.03 0.27
CA MET A 38 -2.49 -6.16 -0.45
C MET A 38 -3.19 -7.50 -0.13
N ASN A 39 -3.64 -7.69 1.12
CA ASN A 39 -4.48 -8.82 1.51
C ASN A 39 -5.82 -8.85 0.74
N GLU A 40 -6.42 -7.69 0.51
CA GLU A 40 -7.67 -7.59 -0.26
C GLU A 40 -7.42 -7.90 -1.74
N VAL A 41 -6.33 -7.40 -2.33
CA VAL A 41 -5.89 -7.75 -3.69
C VAL A 41 -5.65 -9.26 -3.83
N GLY A 42 -4.97 -9.89 -2.86
CA GLY A 42 -4.77 -11.33 -2.83
C GLY A 42 -6.09 -12.10 -2.78
N THR A 43 -7.01 -11.68 -1.91
CA THR A 43 -8.35 -12.28 -1.80
C THR A 43 -9.14 -12.17 -3.12
N LEU A 44 -9.06 -11.03 -3.80
CA LEU A 44 -9.73 -10.82 -5.08
C LEU A 44 -9.08 -11.63 -6.21
N PHE A 45 -7.76 -11.81 -6.19
CA PHE A 45 -7.03 -12.66 -7.11
C PHE A 45 -7.41 -14.15 -6.92
N GLU A 46 -7.43 -14.64 -5.68
CA GLU A 46 -7.89 -16.02 -5.36
C GLU A 46 -9.34 -16.27 -5.79
N ARG A 47 -10.19 -15.25 -5.70
CA ARG A 47 -11.59 -15.30 -6.16
C ARG A 47 -11.73 -15.17 -7.68
N GLY A 48 -10.63 -15.03 -8.43
CA GLY A 48 -10.65 -14.85 -9.88
C GLY A 48 -11.22 -13.50 -10.34
N LYS A 49 -11.31 -12.50 -9.45
CA LYS A 49 -11.77 -11.15 -9.76
C LYS A 49 -10.65 -10.23 -10.24
N LEU A 50 -9.42 -10.48 -9.81
CA LEU A 50 -8.21 -9.80 -10.29
C LEU A 50 -7.32 -10.78 -11.04
N PHE A 51 -6.51 -10.24 -11.96
CA PHE A 51 -5.52 -11.00 -12.71
C PHE A 51 -4.11 -10.66 -12.24
N LEU A 52 -3.14 -11.52 -12.59
CA LEU A 52 -1.73 -11.33 -12.23
C LEU A 52 -1.19 -9.90 -12.52
N PRO A 53 -1.51 -9.25 -13.66
CA PRO A 53 -1.08 -7.87 -13.91
C PRO A 53 -1.60 -6.86 -12.88
N HIS A 54 -2.84 -7.03 -12.39
CA HIS A 54 -3.39 -6.14 -11.36
C HIS A 54 -2.68 -6.33 -10.02
N VAL A 55 -2.33 -7.57 -9.68
CA VAL A 55 -1.57 -7.86 -8.45
C VAL A 55 -0.18 -7.23 -8.52
N MET A 56 0.49 -7.31 -9.68
CA MET A 56 1.79 -6.65 -9.89
C MET A 56 1.68 -5.13 -9.74
N MET A 57 0.66 -4.50 -10.34
CA MET A 57 0.45 -3.06 -10.20
C MET A 57 0.17 -2.64 -8.75
N ALA A 58 -0.61 -3.42 -8.01
CA ALA A 58 -0.84 -3.17 -6.59
C ALA A 58 0.45 -3.31 -5.75
N ALA A 59 1.30 -4.30 -6.07
CA ALA A 59 2.60 -4.47 -5.45
C ALA A 59 3.50 -3.26 -5.71
N GLU A 60 3.55 -2.76 -6.94
CA GLU A 60 4.32 -1.55 -7.29
C GLU A 60 3.82 -0.30 -6.56
N ALA A 61 2.49 -0.15 -6.44
CA ALA A 61 1.90 0.96 -5.70
C ALA A 61 2.20 0.88 -4.20
N MET A 62 2.11 -0.32 -3.61
CA MET A 62 2.51 -0.57 -2.22
C MET A 62 3.98 -0.22 -2.01
N GLN A 63 4.86 -0.70 -2.89
CA GLN A 63 6.30 -0.47 -2.78
C GLN A 63 6.65 1.02 -2.86
N ALA A 64 5.96 1.78 -3.71
CA ALA A 64 6.12 3.24 -3.74
C ALA A 64 5.63 3.92 -2.44
N GLY A 65 4.53 3.46 -1.85
CA GLY A 65 4.05 3.98 -0.57
C GLY A 65 5.02 3.67 0.59
N VAL A 66 5.63 2.48 0.58
CA VAL A 66 6.70 2.14 1.54
C VAL A 66 7.94 3.00 1.34
N ASP A 67 8.33 3.27 0.09
CA ASP A 67 9.50 4.10 -0.21
C ASP A 67 9.30 5.55 0.25
N GLU A 68 8.08 6.07 0.17
CA GLU A 68 7.72 7.39 0.71
C GLU A 68 7.84 7.45 2.25
N LEU A 69 7.52 6.35 2.93
CA LEU A 69 7.59 6.23 4.39
C LEU A 69 8.98 5.83 4.90
N LYS A 70 9.86 5.37 4.02
CA LYS A 70 11.22 4.94 4.36
C LYS A 70 12.05 6.08 4.91
N ASP A 71 11.80 7.31 4.46
CA ASP A 71 12.47 8.52 4.95
C ASP A 71 12.06 8.86 6.41
N ASP A 72 10.86 8.43 6.84
CA ASP A 72 10.39 8.54 8.23
C ASP A 72 10.80 7.36 9.11
N MET A 73 11.13 6.21 8.52
CA MET A 73 11.62 5.08 9.30
C MET A 73 13.02 5.40 9.79
N PRO A 74 13.32 5.22 11.09
CA PRO A 74 14.68 5.40 11.57
C PRO A 74 15.56 4.42 10.80
N GLU A 75 16.49 4.95 10.00
CA GLU A 75 17.59 4.16 9.47
C GLU A 75 18.24 3.48 10.68
N SER A 76 18.04 2.18 10.81
CA SER A 76 18.76 1.35 11.75
C SER A 76 20.25 1.41 11.38
N SER A 77 20.95 2.41 11.94
CA SER A 77 22.41 2.47 12.04
C SER A 77 22.96 1.33 12.88
#